data_AF-A0A847DB27-F1
#
_entry.id   AF-A0A847DB27-F1
#
_cell.length_a   1.000
_cell.length_b   1.000
_cell.length_c   1.000
_cell.angle_alpha   90.00
_cell.angle_beta   90.00
_cell.angle_gamma   90.00
#
_symmetry.space_group_name_H-M   'P 1'
#
loop_
_entity.id
_entity.type
_entity.pdbx_description
1 polymer ?
#
loop_
_entity_poly.entity_id
_entity_poly.type
_entity_poly.pdbx_seq_one_letter_code
_entity_poly.pdbx_strand_id
1 'polypeptide(L)'
;MTQLAVYIENKLSERLEKAVKASGKSKSKWISDVIQTALKDQWPEDFFDLAGSWQDDRGPDEIIKEIREGYDTFEEREEIG
;
A
#
# COMPACT_ATOMS: atom_id res chain seq x y z
N MET A 1 28.59 -8.36 6.41
CA MET A 1 27.15 -8.71 6.30
C MET A 1 26.81 -9.62 7.46
N THR A 2 25.70 -9.37 8.15
CA THR A 2 25.24 -10.19 9.29
C THR A 2 24.13 -11.11 8.81
N GLN A 3 24.17 -12.39 9.20
CA GLN A 3 23.13 -13.37 8.86
C GLN A 3 22.03 -13.38 9.92
N LEU A 4 20.76 -13.31 9.49
CA LEU A 4 19.58 -13.41 10.35
C LEU A 4 18.83 -14.70 10.04
N ALA A 5 18.65 -15.56 11.04
CA ALA A 5 17.74 -16.70 10.98
C ALA A 5 16.54 -16.43 11.88
N VAL A 6 15.32 -16.52 11.33
CA VAL A 6 14.08 -16.24 12.05
C VAL A 6 13.05 -17.31 11.74
N TYR A 7 12.32 -17.75 12.77
CA TYR A 7 11.17 -18.62 12.61
C TYR A 7 9.93 -17.77 12.40
N ILE A 8 9.18 -18.07 11.34
CA ILE A 8 7.90 -17.43 11.05
C ILE A 8 6.82 -18.50 10.89
N GLU A 9 5.60 -18.19 11.30
CA GLU A 9 4.47 -19.08 11.12
C GLU A 9 4.15 -19.28 9.64
N ASN A 10 3.59 -20.44 9.30
CA ASN A 10 3.31 -20.82 7.91
C ASN A 10 2.48 -19.76 7.16
N LYS A 11 1.43 -19.23 7.80
CA LYS A 11 0.58 -18.17 7.22
C LYS A 11 1.36 -16.90 6.89
N LEU A 12 2.34 -16.54 7.73
CA LEU A 12 3.18 -15.38 7.52
C LEU A 12 4.18 -15.63 6.38
N SER A 13 4.72 -16.85 6.28
CA SER A 13 5.58 -17.27 5.18
C SER A 13 4.87 -17.15 3.82
N GLU A 14 3.62 -17.60 3.72
CA GLU A 14 2.84 -17.46 2.48
C GLU A 14 2.62 -16.00 2.08
N ARG A 15 2.35 -15.12 3.04
CA ARG A 15 2.21 -13.67 2.81
C ARG A 15 3.53 -13.05 2.38
N LEU A 16 4.64 -13.46 2.98
CA LEU A 16 5.98 -13.03 2.60
C LEU A 16 6.28 -13.40 1.14
N GLU A 17 6.02 -14.64 0.72
CA GLU A 17 6.24 -15.06 -0.67
C GLU A 17 5.45 -14.20 -1.67
N LYS A 18 4.18 -13.91 -1.36
CA LYS A 18 3.34 -13.05 -2.19
C LYS A 18 3.91 -11.62 -2.28
N ALA A 19 4.31 -11.04 -1.15
CA ALA A 19 4.87 -9.70 -1.11
C ALA A 19 6.21 -9.60 -1.85
N VAL A 20 7.07 -10.61 -1.73
CA VAL A 20 8.35 -10.71 -2.45
C VAL A 20 8.10 -10.77 -3.95
N LYS A 21 7.19 -11.65 -4.40
CA LYS A 21 6.82 -11.75 -5.83
C LYS A 21 6.27 -10.43 -6.38
N ALA A 22 5.37 -9.77 -5.65
CA ALA A 22 4.80 -8.48 -6.06
C ALA A 22 5.87 -7.37 -6.14
N SER A 23 6.88 -7.41 -5.27
CA SER A 23 7.96 -6.42 -5.25
C SER A 23 9.03 -6.59 -6.34
N GLY A 24 9.12 -7.77 -6.97
CA GLY A 24 10.20 -8.12 -7.89
C GLY A 24 11.61 -8.21 -7.26
N LYS A 25 11.72 -8.12 -5.93
CA LYS A 25 13.00 -8.17 -5.19
C LYS A 25 13.30 -9.57 -4.67
N SER A 26 14.56 -9.83 -4.30
CA SER A 26 14.92 -11.04 -3.55
C SER A 26 14.36 -10.97 -2.11
N LYS A 27 14.11 -12.13 -1.48
CA LYS A 27 13.59 -12.21 -0.11
C LYS A 27 14.45 -11.42 0.88
N SER A 28 15.77 -11.59 0.84
CA SER A 28 16.69 -10.89 1.74
C SER A 28 16.68 -9.38 1.54
N LYS A 29 16.58 -8.90 0.29
CA LYS A 29 16.48 -7.45 0.00
C LYS A 29 15.15 -6.89 0.48
N TRP A 30 14.05 -7.61 0.23
CA TRP A 30 12.73 -7.21 0.70
C TRP A 30 12.67 -7.11 2.23
N ILE A 31 13.17 -8.12 2.95
CA ILE A 31 13.22 -8.10 4.42
C ILE A 31 14.11 -6.95 4.94
N SER A 32 15.26 -6.73 4.30
CA SER A 32 16.16 -5.63 4.67
C SER A 32 15.50 -4.26 4.50
N ASP A 33 14.72 -4.08 3.42
CA ASP A 33 13.97 -2.83 3.17
C ASP A 33 12.85 -2.64 4.20
N VAL A 34 12.16 -3.73 4.58
CA VAL A 34 11.14 -3.69 5.63
C VAL A 34 11.74 -3.31 6.97
N ILE A 35 12.86 -3.90 7.37
CA ILE A 35 13.56 -3.54 8.62
C ILE A 35 13.99 -2.08 8.58
N GLN A 36 14.60 -1.62 7.48
CA GLN A 36 14.97 -0.22 7.33
C GLN A 36 13.77 0.71 7.45
N THR A 37 12.65 0.36 6.82
CA THR A 37 11.41 1.16 6.87
C THR A 37 10.82 1.16 8.27
N ALA A 38 10.78 0.01 8.95
CA ALA A 38 10.27 -0.09 10.33
C ALA A 38 11.12 0.69 11.34
N LEU A 39 12.42 0.85 11.06
CA LEU A 39 13.35 1.63 11.88
C LEU A 39 13.41 3.12 11.50
N LYS A 40 12.74 3.54 10.42
CA LYS A 40 12.57 4.97 10.13
C LYS A 40 11.57 5.54 11.13
N ASP A 41 12.10 6.16 12.17
CA ASP A 41 11.32 6.84 13.21
C ASP A 41 10.95 8.28 12.82
N GLN A 42 11.01 8.60 11.53
CA GLN A 42 10.80 9.95 11.02
C GLN A 42 9.93 9.88 9.78
N TRP A 43 8.94 10.76 9.74
CA TRP A 43 8.19 11.05 8.53
C TRP A 43 9.16 11.55 7.44
N PRO A 44 8.90 11.25 6.16
CA PRO A 44 9.67 11.84 5.06
C PRO A 44 9.78 13.37 5.21
N GLU A 45 10.90 13.92 4.76
CA GLU A 45 11.01 15.37 4.53
C GLU A 45 9.80 15.78 3.65
N ASP A 46 9.12 16.86 4.04
CA ASP A 46 7.91 17.38 3.38
C ASP A 46 6.61 16.58 3.57
N PHE A 47 6.57 15.52 4.40
CA PHE A 47 5.30 14.80 4.67
C PHE A 47 4.20 15.73 5.22
N PHE A 48 4.58 16.68 6.07
CA PHE A 48 3.64 17.65 6.64
C PHE A 48 3.23 18.74 5.64
N ASP A 49 4.01 18.96 4.58
CA ASP A 49 3.66 19.92 3.53
C ASP A 49 2.47 19.43 2.69
N LEU A 50 2.17 18.13 2.73
CA LEU A 50 0.98 17.55 2.13
C LEU A 50 -0.32 17.97 2.85
N ALA A 51 -0.24 18.37 4.12
CA ALA A 51 -1.41 18.79 4.87
C ALA A 51 -1.94 20.12 4.29
N GLY A 52 -3.09 20.03 3.61
CA GLY A 52 -3.69 21.18 2.93
C GLY A 52 -3.10 21.48 1.55
N SER A 53 -2.19 20.65 1.03
CA SER A 53 -1.69 20.80 -0.36
C SER A 53 -2.68 20.30 -1.41
N TRP A 54 -3.73 19.57 -1.00
CA TRP A 54 -4.74 19.09 -1.93
C TRP A 54 -5.53 20.29 -2.47
N GLN A 55 -5.31 20.60 -3.74
CA GLN A 55 -6.10 21.57 -4.49
C GLN A 55 -7.36 20.88 -5.04
N ASP A 56 -8.32 20.62 -4.16
CA ASP A 56 -9.68 20.25 -4.53
C ASP A 56 -10.60 21.39 -4.11
N ASP A 57 -11.39 21.89 -5.05
CA ASP A 57 -12.40 22.91 -4.82
C ASP A 57 -13.77 22.29 -4.48
N ARG A 58 -13.92 20.97 -4.63
CA ARG A 58 -15.15 20.25 -4.31
C ARG A 58 -15.36 20.11 -2.81
N GLY A 59 -16.62 20.24 -2.39
CA GLY A 59 -17.01 19.93 -1.02
C GLY A 59 -16.97 18.42 -0.72
N PRO A 60 -16.90 18.01 0.56
CA PRO A 60 -16.95 16.60 0.94
C PRO A 60 -18.14 15.83 0.37
N ASP A 61 -19.31 16.47 0.29
CA ASP A 61 -20.54 15.87 -0.24
C ASP A 61 -20.45 15.57 -1.75
N GLU A 62 -19.80 16.45 -2.51
CA GLU A 62 -19.58 16.27 -3.95
C GLU A 62 -18.58 15.14 -4.21
N ILE A 63 -17.50 15.07 -3.42
CA ILE A 63 -16.53 13.98 -3.49
C ILE A 63 -17.20 12.63 -3.19
N ILE A 64 -18.00 12.56 -2.13
CA ILE A 64 -18.71 11.33 -1.76
C ILE A 64 -19.72 10.92 -2.84
N LYS A 65 -20.41 11.89 -3.45
CA LYS A 65 -21.34 11.63 -4.54
C LYS A 65 -20.63 11.06 -5.76
N GLU A 66 -19.54 11.67 -6.21
CA GLU A 66 -18.77 11.19 -7.36
C GLU A 66 -18.18 9.79 -7.15
N ILE A 67 -17.67 9.51 -5.94
CA ILE A 67 -17.20 8.16 -5.62
C ILE A 67 -18.35 7.17 -5.80
N ARG A 68 -19.54 7.46 -5.23
CA ARG A 68 -20.71 6.58 -5.35
C ARG A 68 -21.16 6.38 -6.79
N GLU A 69 -21.26 7.45 -7.57
CA GLU A 69 -21.61 7.40 -9.00
C GLU A 69 -20.55 6.63 -9.82
N GLY A 70 -19.28 6.76 -9.46
CA GLY A 70 -18.17 5.99 -10.03
C GLY A 70 -18.21 4.51 -9.67
N TYR A 71 -18.78 4.12 -8.51
CA TYR A 71 -19.01 2.73 -8.13
C TYR A 71 -20.24 2.13 -8.83
N ASP A 72 -21.31 2.90 -9.04
CA ASP A 72 -22.50 2.46 -9.80
C ASP A 72 -22.14 2.06 -11.24
N THR A 73 -21.14 2.73 -11.84
CA THR A 73 -20.63 2.38 -13.18
C THR A 73 -19.78 1.10 -13.22
N PHE A 74 -19.35 0.56 -12.07
CA PHE A 74 -18.76 -0.78 -11.99
C PHE A 74 -19.83 -1.88 -11.87
N GLU A 75 -20.99 -1.61 -11.27
CA GLU A 75 -22.09 -2.58 -11.12
C GLU A 75 -22.82 -2.87 -12.45
N GLU A 76 -22.82 -1.94 -13.42
CA GLU A 76 -23.34 -2.18 -14.79
C GLU A 76 -22.46 -3.12 -15.65
N ARG A 77 -21.35 -3.65 -15.12
CA ARG A 77 -20.52 -4.65 -15.80
C ARG A 77 -20.82 -6.08 -15.33
N GLU A 78 -22.08 -6.51 -15.37
CA GLU A 78 -22.42 -7.93 -15.51
C GLU A 78 -23.14 -8.18 -16.85
N GLU A 79 -22.95 -9.38 -17.40
CA GLU A 79 -23.49 -9.89 -18.68
C GLU A 79 -22.64 -9.67 -19.95
N ILE A 80 -21.49 -10.34 -20.01
CA ILE A 80 -21.02 -10.93 -21.27
C ILE A 80 -20.58 -12.38 -21.02
N GLY A 81 -21.56 -13.27 -21.24
CA GLY A 81 -21.49 -14.58 -21.93
C GLY A 81 -20.34 -15.53 -21.64
#